data_AF-A0A850W2Y4-F1
#
_entry.id   AF-A0A850W2Y4-F1
#
_cell.length_a   1.000
_cell.length_b   1.000
_cell.length_c   1.000
_cell.angle_alpha   90.00
_cell.angle_beta   90.00
_cell.angle_gamma   90.00
#
_symmetry.space_group_name_H-M   'P 1'
#
loop_
_entity.id
_entity.type
_entity.pdbx_description
1 polymer ?
#
loop_
_entity_poly.entity_id
_entity_poly.type
_entity_poly.pdbx_seq_one_letter_code
_entity_poly.pdbx_strand_id
1 'polypeptide(L)' 'TDVGDILIAMNPFQPLPLYRREVSKQYRCHEMGTLPSRIFAVADWAYHTMLGRWGAGPQSQCIVI' A
#
# COMPACT_ATOMS: atom_id res chain seq x y z
N THR A 1 -1.98 0.10 11.62
CA THR A 1 -2.44 1.30 12.33
C THR A 1 -2.02 2.45 11.49
N ASP A 2 -2.98 3.07 10.82
CA ASP A 2 -2.73 4.19 9.92
C ASP A 2 -2.98 5.50 10.66
N VAL A 3 -2.14 6.48 10.40
CA VAL A 3 -2.33 7.86 10.83
C VAL A 3 -2.35 8.72 9.57
N GLY A 4 -3.53 8.86 8.97
CA GLY A 4 -3.68 9.51 7.67
C GLY A 4 -2.87 8.80 6.59
N ASP A 5 -1.94 9.52 5.95
CA ASP A 5 -1.08 9.02 4.87
C ASP A 5 0.14 8.24 5.36
N ILE A 6 0.28 8.04 6.68
CA ILE A 6 1.44 7.38 7.30
C ILE A 6 1.05 5.96 7.72
N LEU A 7 1.80 4.99 7.21
CA LEU A 7 1.74 3.59 7.63
C LEU A 7 2.76 3.33 8.74
N ILE A 8 2.30 2.90 9.92
CA ILE A 8 3.18 2.49 11.01
C ILE A 8 3.37 0.97 10.97
N ALA A 9 4.62 0.54 10.83
CA ALA A 9 5.02 -0.87 10.87
C ALA A 9 6.07 -1.11 11.97
N MET A 10 5.90 -2.18 12.73
CA MET A 10 6.85 -2.62 13.76
C MET A 10 7.57 -3.88 13.31
N ASN A 11 8.88 -3.96 13.56
CA ASN A 11 9.64 -5.17 13.29
C ASN A 11 9.17 -6.30 14.22
N PRO A 12 8.65 -7.42 13.69
CA PRO A 12 8.17 -8.53 14.48
C PRO A 12 9.30 -9.43 15.02
N PHE A 13 10.55 -9.22 14.58
CA PHE A 13 11.73 -10.05 14.89
C PHE A 13 11.55 -11.56 14.61
N GLN A 14 10.63 -11.89 13.71
CA GLN A 14 10.35 -13.25 13.26
C GLN A 14 9.88 -13.26 11.80
N PRO A 15 10.11 -14.35 11.05
CA PRO A 15 9.60 -14.47 9.70
C PRO A 15 8.07 -14.53 9.72
N LEU A 16 7.42 -13.66 8.95
CA LEU A 16 5.96 -13.64 8.80
C LEU A 16 5.56 -14.04 7.37
N PRO A 17 4.49 -14.82 7.17
CA PRO A 17 4.00 -15.22 5.85
C PRO A 17 3.31 -14.07 5.07
N LEU A 18 3.50 -12.82 5.49
CA LEU A 18 2.76 -11.65 5.01
C LEU A 18 3.26 -11.11 3.68
N TYR A 19 4.52 -11.36 3.31
CA TYR A 19 5.14 -10.81 2.08
C TYR A 19 5.07 -11.77 0.89
N ARG A 20 4.21 -12.78 0.95
CA ARG A 20 4.05 -13.75 -0.14
C ARG A 20 3.33 -13.14 -1.35
N ARG A 21 3.57 -13.73 -2.52
CA ARG A 21 3.00 -13.26 -3.79
C ARG A 21 1.48 -13.33 -3.80
N GLU A 22 0.91 -14.34 -3.15
CA GLU A 22 -0.54 -14.55 -3.04
C GLU A 22 -1.16 -13.41 -2.24
N VAL A 23 -0.53 -13.01 -1.14
CA VAL A 23 -0.96 -11.87 -0.31
C VAL A 23 -0.83 -10.57 -1.10
N SER A 24 0.30 -10.32 -1.77
CA SER A 24 0.48 -9.12 -2.60
C SER A 24 -0.59 -8.95 -3.68
N LYS A 25 -1.01 -10.05 -4.33
CA LYS A 25 -2.06 -10.01 -5.37
C LYS A 25 -3.42 -9.58 -4.82
N GLN A 26 -3.72 -9.88 -3.55
CA GLN A 26 -5.00 -9.50 -2.92
C GLN A 26 -5.14 -7.98 -2.80
N TYR A 27 -4.04 -7.24 -2.69
CA TYR A 27 -4.05 -5.78 -2.53
C TYR A 27 -4.16 -5.02 -3.85
N ARG A 28 -4.15 -5.69 -5.01
CA ARG A 28 -4.26 -5.01 -6.30
C ARG A 28 -5.66 -4.47 -6.53
N CYS A 29 -5.73 -3.22 -7.01
CA CYS A 29 -6.96 -2.57 -7.46
C CYS A 29 -8.08 -2.55 -6.41
N HIS A 30 -7.73 -2.55 -5.13
CA HIS A 30 -8.69 -2.41 -4.05
C HIS A 30 -8.79 -0.94 -3.64
N GLU A 31 -9.98 -0.52 -3.21
CA GLU A 31 -10.18 0.81 -2.66
C GLU A 31 -9.47 0.93 -1.30
N MET A 32 -8.87 2.09 -1.05
CA MET A 32 -8.23 2.39 0.25
C MET A 32 -9.25 2.18 1.39
N GLY A 33 -8.83 1.43 2.41
CA GLY A 33 -9.66 1.12 3.58
C GLY A 33 -10.46 -0.18 3.50
N THR A 34 -10.51 -0.86 2.34
CA THR A 34 -11.19 -2.17 2.23
C THR A 34 -10.35 -3.33 2.78
N LEU A 35 -9.03 -3.19 2.76
CA LEU A 35 -8.08 -4.19 3.24
C LEU A 35 -7.28 -3.64 4.43
N PRO A 36 -6.79 -4.52 5.32
CA PRO A 36 -5.95 -4.11 6.45
C PRO A 36 -4.75 -3.30 6.00
N SER A 37 -4.36 -2.31 6.80
CA SER A 37 -3.18 -1.49 6.52
C SER A 37 -1.91 -2.33 6.37
N ARG A 38 -1.39 -2.43 5.15
CA ARG A 38 -0.15 -3.14 4.84
C ARG A 38 0.65 -2.34 3.84
N ILE A 39 1.95 -2.62 3.78
CA ILE A 39 2.85 -2.02 2.79
C ILE A 39 2.34 -2.18 1.35
N PHE A 40 1.60 -3.25 1.06
CA PHE A 40 1.00 -3.49 -0.25
C PHE A 40 -0.14 -2.51 -0.59
N ALA A 41 -0.92 -2.08 0.40
CA ALA A 41 -1.97 -1.07 0.17
C ALA A 41 -1.34 0.29 -0.21
N VAL A 42 -0.29 0.70 0.51
CA VAL A 42 0.46 1.94 0.21
C VAL A 42 1.10 1.87 -1.18
N ALA A 43 1.68 0.73 -1.54
CA ALA A 43 2.30 0.53 -2.85
C ALA A 43 1.26 0.55 -4.00
N ASP A 44 0.11 -0.10 -3.85
CA ASP A 44 -0.96 -0.09 -4.86
C ASP A 44 -1.53 1.31 -5.05
N TRP A 45 -1.74 2.03 -3.95
CA TRP A 45 -2.21 3.40 -3.99
C TRP A 45 -1.22 4.34 -4.68
N ALA A 46 0.06 4.31 -4.29
CA ALA A 46 1.10 5.11 -4.95
C ALA A 46 1.18 4.79 -6.46
N TYR A 47 1.07 3.51 -6.84
CA TYR A 47 1.07 3.13 -8.25
C TYR A 47 -0.15 3.67 -9.02
N HIS A 48 -1.35 3.58 -8.45
CA HIS A 48 -2.56 4.07 -9.10
C HIS A 48 -2.65 5.60 -9.15
N THR A 49 -2.20 6.29 -8.10
CA THR A 49 -2.06 7.75 -8.09
C THR A 49 -1.04 8.20 -9.14
N MET A 50 0.06 7.47 -9.31
CA MET A 50 1.05 7.76 -10.37
C MET A 50 0.44 7.71 -11.77
N LEU A 51 -0.49 6.80 -12.01
CA LEU A 51 -1.20 6.66 -13.29
C LEU A 51 -2.31 7.70 -13.50
N GLY A 52 -2.58 8.57 -12.53
CA GLY A 52 -3.70 9.52 -12.60
C GLY A 52 -5.06 8.84 -12.47
N ARG A 53 -5.13 7.71 -11.74
CA ARG A 53 -6.44 7.16 -11.36
C ARG A 53 -7.09 8.08 -10.33
N TRP A 54 -8.42 7.97 -10.21
CA TRP A 54 -9.24 8.76 -9.28
C TRP A 54 -9.32 10.26 -9.56
N GLY A 55 -9.17 10.66 -10.83
CA GLY A 55 -9.44 12.03 -11.29
C GLY A 55 -8.28 13.01 -11.09
N ALA A 56 -7.16 12.57 -10.51
CA ALA A 56 -5.90 13.28 -10.53
C ALA A 56 -5.18 13.05 -11.87
N GLY A 57 -4.37 13.99 -12.35
CA GLY A 57 -3.48 13.75 -13.50
C GLY A 57 -2.32 12.81 -13.13
N PRO A 58 -1.62 12.20 -14.11
CA PRO A 58 -0.43 11.39 -13.84
C PRO A 58 0.65 12.23 -13.14
N GLN A 59 1.17 11.76 -12.01
CA GLN A 59 2.17 12.47 -11.21
C GLN A 59 3.13 11.51 -10.52
N SER A 60 4.43 11.78 -10.55
CA SER A 60 5.43 10.99 -9.83
C SER A 60 5.12 10.89 -8.34
N GLN A 61 5.25 9.68 -7.79
CA GLN A 61 5.03 9.39 -6.36
C GLN A 61 6.34 9.05 -5.67
N CYS A 62 6.40 9.27 -4.35
CA CYS A 62 7.56 8.96 -3.51
C CYS A 62 7.08 8.26 -2.22
N ILE A 63 7.78 7.21 -1.81
CA ILE A 63 7.54 6.50 -0.55
C ILE A 63 8.81 6.66 0.29
N VAL A 64 8.68 7.22 1.48
CA VAL A 64 9.76 7.34 2.47
C VAL A 64 9.54 6.27 3.54
N ILE A 65 10.56 5.44 3.77
CA ILE A 65 10.55 4.33 4.74
C ILE A 65 11.39 4.73 5.95
#